data_AF-U5VYL9-F1
#
_entry.id   AF-U5VYL9-F1
#
_cell.length_a   1.000
_cell.length_b   1.000
_cell.length_c   1.000
_cell.angle_alpha   90.00
_cell.angle_beta   90.00
_cell.angle_gamma   90.00
#
_symmetry.space_group_name_H-M   'P 1'
#
loop_
_entity.id
_entity.type
_entity.pdbx_description
1 polymer ?
#
loop_
_entity_poly.entity_id
_entity_poly.type
_entity_poly.pdbx_seq_one_letter_code
_entity_poly.pdbx_strand_id
1 'polypeptide(L)'
;MSLGLATLSTTAESLARELLAPLGNRWRHTSGVAARAAELAPLLDVDRDVLVAAAWLHDIGYSDVVRVTGFHPLDGARHLAELSWPAPIPGLVAHHSGARFVAAARGLAEELAAYPDADEHMSDALTYADQTVGPDGTRVTTTQRYTEMICRHGAASWNAQVDSVRRPHLESVAARVHHRLAAHYDRPWSHRDN
;
A
#
# COMPACT_ATOMS: atom_id res chain seq x y z
N MET A 1 36.01 -4.16 -4.15
CA MET A 1 34.90 -3.39 -3.56
C MET A 1 33.63 -3.88 -4.23
N SER A 2 32.84 -4.71 -3.55
CA SER A 2 31.56 -5.18 -4.07
C SER A 2 30.58 -4.00 -4.03
N LEU A 3 30.24 -3.43 -5.18
CA LEU A 3 29.05 -2.58 -5.29
C LEU A 3 27.87 -3.51 -5.02
N GLY A 4 27.38 -3.53 -3.77
CA GLY A 4 26.20 -4.30 -3.42
C GLY A 4 25.06 -3.87 -4.33
N LEU A 5 24.42 -4.83 -5.01
CA LEU A 5 23.21 -4.57 -5.78
C LEU A 5 22.20 -3.86 -4.86
N ALA A 6 21.71 -2.70 -5.29
CA ALA A 6 20.68 -1.97 -4.54
C ALA A 6 19.45 -2.86 -4.40
N THR A 7 18.88 -2.93 -3.19
CA THR A 7 17.62 -3.65 -2.96
C THR A 7 16.45 -2.90 -3.61
N LEU A 8 15.35 -3.60 -3.90
CA LEU A 8 14.17 -2.97 -4.47
C LEU A 8 13.65 -1.84 -3.57
N SER A 9 13.65 -2.06 -2.26
CA SER A 9 13.23 -1.06 -1.27
C SER A 9 14.10 0.21 -1.28
N THR A 10 15.41 0.11 -1.50
CA THR A 10 16.31 1.28 -1.58
C THR A 10 16.06 2.10 -2.85
N THR A 11 15.90 1.42 -3.98
CA THR A 11 15.54 2.07 -5.25
C THR A 11 14.16 2.71 -5.17
N ALA A 12 13.20 2.04 -4.50
CA ALA A 12 11.83 2.50 -4.34
C ALA A 12 11.77 3.74 -3.45
N GLU A 13 12.50 3.77 -2.34
CA GLU A 13 12.62 4.95 -1.49
C GLU A 13 13.14 6.15 -2.27
N SER A 14 14.17 5.95 -3.10
CA SER A 14 14.78 7.02 -3.88
C SER A 14 13.78 7.64 -4.87
N LEU A 15 13.04 6.80 -5.60
CA LEU A 15 11.98 7.25 -6.51
C LEU A 15 10.82 7.92 -5.77
N ALA A 16 10.36 7.33 -4.67
CA ALA A 16 9.30 7.90 -3.85
C ALA A 16 9.71 9.27 -3.28
N ARG A 17 10.96 9.43 -2.86
CA ARG A 17 11.50 10.70 -2.36
C ARG A 17 11.48 11.77 -3.43
N GLU A 18 11.94 11.45 -4.63
CA GLU A 18 11.88 12.37 -5.78
C GLU A 18 10.45 12.85 -6.05
N LEU A 19 9.50 11.91 -6.07
CA LEU A 19 8.13 12.20 -6.49
C LEU A 19 7.23 12.78 -5.40
N LEU A 20 7.46 12.43 -4.12
CA LEU A 20 6.55 12.69 -3.03
C LEU A 20 7.09 13.67 -1.98
N ALA A 21 8.41 13.86 -1.84
CA ALA A 21 8.97 14.79 -0.84
C ALA A 21 8.37 16.22 -0.92
N PRO A 22 8.09 16.79 -2.11
CA PRO A 22 7.42 18.08 -2.21
C PRO A 22 5.98 18.12 -1.69
N LEU A 23 5.32 16.97 -1.49
CA LEU A 23 3.90 16.85 -1.16
C LEU A 23 3.62 16.78 0.36
N GLY A 24 4.60 17.13 1.20
CA GLY A 24 4.42 17.33 2.64
C GLY A 24 3.89 16.10 3.39
N ASN A 25 2.62 16.15 3.82
CA ASN A 25 1.97 15.02 4.52
C ASN A 25 2.04 13.72 3.72
N ARG A 26 1.94 13.77 2.38
CA ARG A 26 2.00 12.55 1.56
C ARG A 26 3.33 11.82 1.72
N TRP A 27 4.44 12.56 1.75
CA TRP A 27 5.77 11.99 2.01
C TRP A 27 5.88 11.38 3.41
N ARG A 28 5.38 12.08 4.43
CA ARG A 28 5.37 11.60 5.82
C ARG A 28 4.56 10.31 5.96
N HIS A 29 3.36 10.30 5.40
CA HIS A 29 2.50 9.13 5.34
C HIS A 29 3.21 7.95 4.68
N THR A 30 3.71 8.12 3.45
CA THR A 30 4.41 7.08 2.68
C THR A 30 5.60 6.52 3.45
N SER A 31 6.40 7.38 4.07
CA SER A 31 7.53 6.98 4.93
C SER A 31 7.07 6.14 6.13
N GLY A 32 5.97 6.54 6.78
CA GLY A 32 5.37 5.80 7.89
C GLY A 32 4.82 4.43 7.45
N VAL A 33 4.25 4.33 6.25
CA VAL A 33 3.74 3.08 5.66
C VAL A 33 4.89 2.14 5.32
N ALA A 34 5.98 2.64 4.73
CA ALA A 34 7.18 1.84 4.48
C ALA A 34 7.82 1.29 5.77
N ALA A 35 7.90 2.12 6.82
CA ALA A 35 8.33 1.65 8.14
C ALA A 35 7.38 0.57 8.70
N ARG A 36 6.06 0.73 8.52
CA ARG A 36 5.08 -0.26 8.97
C ARG A 36 5.19 -1.59 8.23
N ALA A 37 5.35 -1.52 6.92
CA ALA A 37 5.62 -2.67 6.07
C ALA A 37 6.86 -3.45 6.54
N ALA A 38 7.94 -2.74 6.87
CA ALA A 38 9.17 -3.35 7.34
C ALA A 38 9.00 -4.10 8.68
N GLU A 39 8.16 -3.60 9.59
CA GLU A 39 7.80 -4.27 10.85
C GLU A 39 6.93 -5.52 10.62
N LEU A 40 5.99 -5.44 9.67
CA LEU A 40 5.00 -6.49 9.41
C LEU A 40 5.57 -7.66 8.62
N ALA A 41 6.47 -7.40 7.68
CA ALA A 41 7.02 -8.43 6.78
C ALA A 41 7.45 -9.73 7.49
N PRO A 42 8.32 -9.69 8.53
CA PRO A 42 8.74 -10.92 9.21
C PRO A 42 7.63 -11.58 10.04
N LEU A 43 6.62 -10.82 10.49
CA LEU A 43 5.52 -11.35 11.30
C LEU A 43 4.48 -12.05 10.44
N LEU A 44 4.33 -11.60 9.19
CA LEU A 44 3.37 -12.11 8.22
C LEU A 44 3.98 -13.13 7.24
N ASP A 45 5.28 -13.39 7.35
CA ASP A 45 6.02 -14.35 6.50
C ASP A 45 5.90 -14.00 5.01
N VAL A 46 6.11 -12.72 4.68
CA VAL A 46 6.07 -12.19 3.31
C VAL A 46 7.44 -11.59 2.93
N ASP A 47 7.71 -11.52 1.62
CA ASP A 47 8.94 -10.90 1.11
C ASP A 47 9.05 -9.43 1.53
N ARG A 48 10.02 -9.16 2.42
CA ARG A 48 10.25 -7.84 2.99
C ARG A 48 10.66 -6.81 1.95
N ASP A 49 11.51 -7.17 0.99
CA ASP A 49 12.03 -6.19 0.04
C ASP A 49 10.92 -5.75 -0.92
N VAL A 50 10.09 -6.69 -1.37
CA VAL A 50 8.91 -6.41 -2.21
C VAL A 50 7.87 -5.59 -1.44
N LEU A 51 7.53 -5.98 -0.20
CA LEU A 51 6.51 -5.27 0.59
C LEU A 51 6.92 -3.82 0.88
N VAL A 52 8.18 -3.61 1.31
CA VAL A 52 8.70 -2.27 1.61
C VAL A 52 8.83 -1.42 0.35
N ALA A 53 9.24 -2.01 -0.78
CA ALA A 53 9.25 -1.31 -2.06
C ALA A 53 7.84 -0.86 -2.48
N ALA A 54 6.86 -1.75 -2.42
CA ALA A 54 5.48 -1.40 -2.74
C ALA A 54 4.91 -0.33 -1.79
N ALA A 55 5.25 -0.39 -0.51
CA ALA A 55 4.86 0.61 0.49
C ALA A 55 5.44 2.00 0.20
N TRP A 56 6.70 2.10 -0.25
CA TRP A 56 7.27 3.36 -0.72
C TRP A 56 6.56 3.90 -1.97
N LEU A 57 6.09 3.02 -2.84
CA LEU A 57 5.59 3.39 -4.17
C LEU A 57 4.06 3.54 -4.26
N HIS A 58 3.30 3.09 -3.25
CA HIS A 58 1.82 2.99 -3.35
C HIS A 58 1.12 4.32 -3.68
N ASP A 59 1.69 5.43 -3.24
CA ASP A 59 1.10 6.76 -3.34
C ASP A 59 1.77 7.66 -4.39
N ILE A 60 2.71 7.16 -5.19
CA ILE A 60 3.46 7.98 -6.17
C ILE A 60 2.55 8.60 -7.25
N GLY A 61 1.39 7.99 -7.52
CA GLY A 61 0.39 8.53 -8.44
C GLY A 61 -0.24 9.86 -8.00
N TYR A 62 0.05 10.34 -6.79
CA TYR A 62 -0.29 11.70 -6.38
C TYR A 62 0.65 12.77 -6.94
N SER A 63 1.85 12.40 -7.40
CA SER A 63 2.79 13.34 -8.01
C SER A 63 2.24 13.90 -9.32
N ASP A 64 2.35 15.21 -9.54
CA ASP A 64 1.92 15.85 -10.79
C ASP A 64 2.67 15.33 -12.02
N VAL A 65 3.88 14.79 -11.84
CA VAL A 65 4.67 14.17 -12.93
C VAL A 65 4.09 12.81 -13.33
N VAL A 66 3.50 12.09 -12.38
CA VAL A 66 2.95 10.73 -12.57
C VAL A 66 1.47 10.76 -12.92
N ARG A 67 0.74 11.76 -12.43
CA ARG A 67 -0.72 11.86 -12.53
C ARG A 67 -1.18 11.96 -13.99
N VAL A 68 -2.05 11.03 -14.40
CA VAL A 68 -2.67 11.01 -15.74
C VAL A 68 -4.19 11.04 -15.63
N THR A 69 -4.77 10.09 -14.90
CA THR A 69 -6.24 9.96 -14.72
C THR A 69 -6.74 10.68 -13.46
N GLY A 70 -5.82 11.07 -12.56
CA GLY A 70 -6.17 11.55 -11.23
C GLY A 70 -6.66 10.42 -10.30
N PHE A 71 -6.40 9.16 -10.66
CA PHE A 71 -6.59 8.00 -9.78
C PHE A 71 -5.23 7.44 -9.41
N HIS A 72 -4.71 7.84 -8.25
CA HIS A 72 -3.33 7.57 -7.86
C HIS A 72 -2.91 6.09 -7.89
N PRO A 73 -3.77 5.08 -7.59
CA PRO A 73 -3.34 3.68 -7.67
C PRO A 73 -3.05 3.27 -9.13
N LEU A 74 -3.92 3.67 -10.06
CA LEU A 74 -3.76 3.37 -11.48
C LEU A 74 -2.61 4.17 -12.11
N ASP A 75 -2.51 5.47 -11.80
CA ASP A 75 -1.47 6.34 -12.33
C ASP A 75 -0.07 5.87 -11.84
N GLY A 76 0.04 5.49 -10.56
CA GLY A 76 1.27 4.92 -10.01
C GLY A 76 1.64 3.58 -10.65
N ALA A 77 0.68 2.67 -10.80
CA ALA A 77 0.93 1.37 -11.43
C ALA A 77 1.39 1.50 -12.89
N ARG A 78 0.78 2.40 -13.66
CA ARG A 78 1.17 2.72 -15.04
C ARG A 78 2.61 3.19 -15.12
N HIS A 79 2.97 4.16 -14.30
CA HIS A 79 4.32 4.72 -14.29
C HIS A 79 5.38 3.68 -13.91
N LEU A 80 5.08 2.80 -12.96
CA LEU A 80 5.99 1.73 -12.55
C LEU A 80 6.16 0.67 -13.65
N ALA A 81 5.09 0.35 -14.39
CA ALA A 81 5.17 -0.55 -15.53
C ALA A 81 6.00 0.05 -16.68
N GLU A 82 5.86 1.34 -16.97
CA GLU A 82 6.69 2.06 -17.97
C GLU A 82 8.18 2.05 -17.58
N LEU A 83 8.48 2.18 -16.29
CA LEU A 83 9.83 2.07 -15.73
C LEU A 83 10.33 0.61 -15.59
N SER A 84 9.55 -0.37 -16.03
CA SER A 84 9.91 -1.80 -15.97
C SER A 84 10.20 -2.33 -14.56
N TRP A 85 9.46 -1.84 -13.55
CA TRP A 85 9.52 -2.41 -12.19
C TRP A 85 9.09 -3.89 -12.18
N PRO A 86 9.62 -4.71 -11.25
CA PRO A 86 9.24 -6.11 -11.13
C PRO A 86 7.73 -6.30 -10.99
N ALA A 87 7.21 -7.34 -11.64
CA ALA A 87 5.78 -7.61 -11.83
C ALA A 87 4.87 -7.44 -10.59
N PRO A 88 5.22 -7.89 -9.36
CA PRO A 88 4.30 -7.72 -8.23
C PRO A 88 4.11 -6.25 -7.83
N ILE A 89 5.06 -5.35 -8.12
CA ILE A 89 5.04 -3.96 -7.65
C ILE A 89 3.91 -3.15 -8.31
N PRO A 90 3.77 -3.07 -9.65
CA PRO A 90 2.64 -2.38 -10.26
C PRO A 90 1.27 -2.94 -9.82
N GLY A 91 1.15 -4.26 -9.65
CA GLY A 91 -0.08 -4.91 -9.17
C GLY A 91 -0.44 -4.49 -7.75
N LEU A 92 0.50 -4.56 -6.81
CA LEU A 92 0.33 -4.10 -5.44
C LEU A 92 -0.07 -2.63 -5.37
N VAL A 93 0.59 -1.77 -6.16
CA VAL A 93 0.27 -0.34 -6.23
C VAL A 93 -1.09 -0.10 -6.87
N ALA A 94 -1.49 -0.84 -7.90
CA ALA A 94 -2.80 -0.70 -8.53
C ALA A 94 -3.95 -1.03 -7.56
N HIS A 95 -3.80 -2.09 -6.76
CA HIS A 95 -4.90 -2.66 -5.98
C HIS A 95 -4.91 -2.27 -4.50
N HIS A 96 -3.89 -1.54 -4.03
CA HIS A 96 -3.77 -1.19 -2.61
C HIS A 96 -5.06 -0.58 -2.04
N SER A 97 -5.36 -0.94 -0.79
CA SER A 97 -6.47 -0.35 -0.02
C SER A 97 -7.82 -0.43 -0.73
N GLY A 98 -8.06 -1.53 -1.46
CA GLY A 98 -9.32 -1.80 -2.14
C GLY A 98 -9.60 -0.85 -3.30
N ALA A 99 -8.56 -0.36 -3.98
CA ALA A 99 -8.65 0.58 -5.11
C ALA A 99 -9.65 0.13 -6.19
N ARG A 100 -9.80 -1.17 -6.42
CA ARG A 100 -10.78 -1.75 -7.37
C ARG A 100 -12.22 -1.26 -7.19
N PHE A 101 -12.67 -0.99 -5.95
CA PHE A 101 -14.02 -0.48 -5.71
C PHE A 101 -14.17 0.96 -6.22
N VAL A 102 -13.17 1.80 -5.94
CA VAL A 102 -13.13 3.19 -6.40
C VAL A 102 -12.95 3.23 -7.91
N ALA A 103 -12.12 2.35 -8.48
CA ALA A 103 -11.94 2.24 -9.92
C ALA A 103 -13.26 1.90 -10.64
N ALA A 104 -14.01 0.92 -10.14
CA ALA A 104 -15.32 0.58 -10.69
C ALA A 104 -16.29 1.76 -10.66
N ALA A 105 -16.38 2.48 -9.53
CA ALA A 105 -17.24 3.67 -9.43
C ALA A 105 -16.81 4.80 -10.37
N ARG A 106 -15.51 4.88 -10.71
CA ARG A 106 -14.94 5.86 -11.64
C ARG A 106 -14.96 5.43 -13.11
N GLY A 107 -15.43 4.23 -13.44
CA GLY A 107 -15.37 3.69 -14.80
C GLY A 107 -13.95 3.28 -15.26
N LEU A 108 -13.03 3.06 -14.31
CA LEU A 108 -11.62 2.72 -14.55
C LEU A 108 -11.30 1.24 -14.27
N ALA A 109 -12.32 0.37 -14.14
CA ALA A 109 -12.13 -1.03 -13.77
C ALA A 109 -11.30 -1.81 -14.81
N GLU A 110 -11.56 -1.58 -16.10
CA GLU A 110 -10.83 -2.25 -17.20
C GLU A 110 -9.36 -1.83 -17.25
N GLU A 111 -9.08 -0.53 -17.09
CA GLU A 111 -7.71 -0.01 -17.02
C GLU A 111 -6.95 -0.57 -15.81
N LEU A 112 -7.64 -0.70 -14.66
CA LEU A 112 -7.03 -1.27 -13.46
C LEU A 112 -6.74 -2.78 -13.62
N ALA A 113 -7.61 -3.51 -14.34
CA ALA A 113 -7.48 -4.95 -14.56
C ALA A 113 -6.26 -5.33 -15.41
N ALA A 114 -5.64 -4.37 -16.12
CA ALA A 114 -4.38 -4.58 -16.83
C ALA A 114 -3.20 -4.93 -15.89
N TYR A 115 -3.32 -4.61 -14.59
CA TYR A 115 -2.34 -4.94 -13.57
C TYR A 115 -2.89 -6.09 -12.72
N PRO A 116 -2.34 -7.31 -12.82
CA PRO A 116 -2.79 -8.43 -11.98
C PRO A 116 -2.57 -8.12 -10.50
N ASP A 117 -3.53 -8.47 -9.65
CA ASP A 117 -3.35 -8.38 -8.20
C ASP A 117 -2.26 -9.37 -7.76
N ALA A 118 -1.56 -9.02 -6.69
CA ALA A 118 -0.56 -9.89 -6.10
C ALA A 118 -1.22 -10.98 -5.23
N ASP A 119 -0.38 -11.84 -4.65
CA ASP A 119 -0.83 -12.80 -3.65
C ASP A 119 -1.58 -12.10 -2.49
N GLU A 120 -2.67 -12.72 -2.01
CA GLU A 120 -3.54 -12.14 -0.99
C GLU A 120 -2.76 -11.74 0.27
N HIS A 121 -1.75 -12.52 0.68
CA HIS A 121 -0.98 -12.21 1.88
C HIS A 121 -0.18 -10.91 1.71
N MET A 122 0.39 -10.68 0.52
CA MET A 122 1.14 -9.47 0.20
C MET A 122 0.21 -8.25 0.08
N SER A 123 -0.92 -8.39 -0.61
CA SER A 123 -1.92 -7.33 -0.76
C SER A 123 -2.57 -6.95 0.57
N ASP A 124 -2.84 -7.92 1.44
CA ASP A 124 -3.30 -7.70 2.81
C ASP A 124 -2.26 -6.95 3.65
N ALA A 125 -1.00 -7.35 3.58
CA ALA A 125 0.09 -6.72 4.33
C ALA A 125 0.27 -5.25 3.94
N LEU A 126 0.28 -4.95 2.63
CA LEU A 126 0.39 -3.57 2.13
C LEU A 126 -0.82 -2.73 2.53
N THR A 127 -2.02 -3.27 2.32
CA THR A 127 -3.27 -2.58 2.68
C THR A 127 -3.32 -2.30 4.18
N TYR A 128 -2.97 -3.27 5.02
CA TYR A 128 -2.96 -3.07 6.46
C TYR A 128 -1.87 -2.08 6.90
N ALA A 129 -0.71 -2.05 6.24
CA ALA A 129 0.32 -1.05 6.49
C ALA A 129 -0.19 0.38 6.22
N ASP A 130 -0.82 0.65 5.06
CA ASP A 130 -1.43 1.96 4.75
C ASP A 130 -2.56 2.29 5.74
N GLN A 131 -3.44 1.33 6.01
CA GLN A 131 -4.60 1.53 6.87
C GLN A 131 -4.26 1.64 8.37
N THR A 132 -2.98 1.53 8.77
CA THR A 132 -2.52 1.75 10.15
C THR A 132 -1.55 2.94 10.30
N VAL A 133 -1.47 3.79 9.28
CA VAL A 133 -0.61 4.98 9.27
C VAL A 133 -1.41 6.22 8.87
N GLY A 134 -1.35 7.26 9.71
CA GLY A 134 -2.02 8.54 9.48
C GLY A 134 -1.32 9.41 8.42
N PRO A 135 -1.94 10.54 8.03
CA PRO A 135 -1.38 11.47 7.04
C PRO A 135 -0.04 12.10 7.43
N ASP A 136 0.30 12.12 8.72
CA ASP A 136 1.57 12.64 9.25
C ASP A 136 2.62 11.54 9.49
N GLY A 137 2.32 10.29 9.12
CA GLY A 137 3.19 9.13 9.32
C GLY A 137 3.03 8.44 10.68
N THR A 138 2.14 8.93 11.56
CA THR A 138 1.92 8.33 12.89
C THR A 138 1.13 7.03 12.83
N ARG A 139 1.33 6.15 13.82
CA ARG A 139 0.55 4.91 13.95
C ARG A 139 -0.86 5.23 14.44
N VAL A 140 -1.84 4.62 13.79
CA VAL A 140 -3.27 4.76 14.11
C VAL A 140 -3.98 3.42 13.99
N THR A 141 -5.15 3.31 14.60
CA THR A 141 -6.04 2.16 14.36
C THR A 141 -6.68 2.26 12.97
N THR A 142 -7.07 1.12 12.39
CA THR A 142 -7.78 1.07 11.11
C THR A 142 -9.07 1.88 11.13
N THR A 143 -9.82 1.85 12.25
CA THR A 143 -11.03 2.65 12.45
C THR A 143 -10.73 4.16 12.44
N GLN A 144 -9.69 4.60 13.15
CA GLN A 144 -9.27 6.01 13.13
C GLN A 144 -8.84 6.45 11.73
N ARG A 145 -8.04 5.64 11.04
CA ARG A 145 -7.55 5.92 9.69
C ARG A 145 -8.69 6.05 8.69
N TYR A 146 -9.64 5.13 8.74
CA TYR A 146 -10.77 5.13 7.82
C TYR A 146 -11.71 6.32 8.08
N THR A 147 -11.98 6.64 9.35
CA THR A 147 -12.80 7.79 9.74
C THR A 147 -12.16 9.11 9.28
N GLU A 148 -10.86 9.28 9.53
CA GLU A 148 -10.08 10.42 9.03
C GLU A 148 -10.19 10.56 7.52
N MET A 149 -10.01 9.46 6.78
CA MET A 149 -10.04 9.45 5.32
C MET A 149 -11.38 9.96 4.78
N ILE A 150 -12.50 9.44 5.30
CA ILE A 150 -13.83 9.88 4.86
C ILE A 150 -14.06 11.35 5.20
N CYS A 151 -13.70 11.78 6.42
CA CYS A 151 -13.83 13.18 6.83
C CYS A 151 -13.01 14.13 5.92
N ARG A 152 -11.76 13.77 5.61
CA ARG A 152 -10.86 14.59 4.79
C ARG A 152 -11.30 14.68 3.33
N HIS A 153 -11.83 13.59 2.76
CA HIS A 153 -12.28 13.58 1.36
C HIS A 153 -13.72 14.07 1.18
N GLY A 154 -14.53 14.06 2.24
CA GLY A 154 -15.91 14.53 2.24
C GLY A 154 -16.90 13.50 1.68
N ALA A 155 -18.19 13.71 2.01
CA ALA A 155 -19.27 12.77 1.70
C ALA A 155 -19.58 12.60 0.20
N ALA A 156 -19.18 13.57 -0.64
CA ALA A 156 -19.36 13.48 -2.09
C ALA A 156 -18.21 12.71 -2.80
N SER A 157 -17.13 12.38 -2.08
CA SER A 157 -15.98 11.70 -2.68
C SER A 157 -16.30 10.28 -3.13
N TRP A 158 -15.54 9.78 -4.12
CA TRP A 158 -15.64 8.39 -4.55
C TRP A 158 -15.43 7.40 -3.40
N ASN A 159 -14.53 7.72 -2.46
CA ASN A 159 -14.31 6.90 -1.26
C ASN A 159 -15.57 6.77 -0.40
N ALA A 160 -16.36 7.85 -0.27
CA ALA A 160 -17.62 7.83 0.46
C ALA A 160 -18.72 7.09 -0.33
N GLN A 161 -18.76 7.24 -1.65
CA GLN A 161 -19.75 6.57 -2.50
C GLN A 161 -19.62 5.03 -2.47
N VAL A 162 -18.40 4.51 -2.30
CA VAL A 162 -18.15 3.06 -2.25
C VAL A 162 -18.01 2.52 -0.82
N ASP A 163 -18.32 3.32 0.20
CA ASP A 163 -18.11 2.96 1.62
C ASP A 163 -18.75 1.62 1.99
N SER A 164 -19.99 1.39 1.52
CA SER A 164 -20.78 0.20 1.81
C SER A 164 -20.13 -1.11 1.35
N VAL A 165 -19.22 -1.06 0.38
CA VAL A 165 -18.51 -2.24 -0.14
C VAL A 165 -17.01 -2.23 0.22
N ARG A 166 -16.39 -1.05 0.26
CA ARG A 166 -14.96 -0.91 0.52
C ARG A 166 -14.64 -1.03 2.01
N ARG A 167 -15.44 -0.47 2.91
CA ARG A 167 -15.19 -0.57 4.36
C ARG A 167 -15.22 -2.04 4.85
N PRO A 168 -16.26 -2.86 4.55
CA PRO A 168 -16.25 -4.26 4.97
C PRO A 168 -15.06 -5.05 4.42
N HIS A 169 -14.61 -4.71 3.19
CA HIS A 169 -13.41 -5.32 2.64
C HIS A 169 -12.16 -4.97 3.45
N LEU A 170 -11.92 -3.69 3.78
CA LEU A 170 -10.76 -3.29 4.58
C LEU A 170 -10.81 -3.86 6.00
N GLU A 171 -12.00 -3.98 6.59
CA GLU A 171 -12.20 -4.65 7.87
C GLU A 171 -11.85 -6.14 7.78
N SER A 172 -12.21 -6.82 6.68
CA SER A 172 -11.83 -8.22 6.44
C SER A 172 -10.32 -8.41 6.29
N VAL A 173 -9.63 -7.47 5.62
CA VAL A 173 -8.17 -7.46 5.50
C VAL A 173 -7.54 -7.34 6.89
N ALA A 174 -8.01 -6.38 7.70
CA ALA A 174 -7.50 -6.19 9.05
C ALA A 174 -7.73 -7.43 9.93
N ALA A 175 -8.88 -8.09 9.82
CA ALA A 175 -9.16 -9.33 10.54
C ALA A 175 -8.21 -10.46 10.14
N ARG A 176 -7.95 -10.66 8.85
CA ARG A 176 -6.98 -11.67 8.36
C ARG A 176 -5.57 -11.37 8.85
N VAL A 177 -5.13 -10.12 8.81
CA VAL A 177 -3.80 -9.73 9.32
C VAL A 177 -3.70 -9.94 10.82
N HIS A 178 -4.70 -9.54 11.61
CA HIS A 178 -4.71 -9.79 13.06
C HIS A 178 -4.66 -11.29 13.39
N HIS A 179 -5.39 -12.12 12.64
CA HIS A 179 -5.35 -13.57 12.80
C HIS A 179 -3.94 -14.14 12.53
N ARG A 180 -3.28 -13.72 11.45
CA ARG A 180 -1.91 -14.14 11.12
C ARG A 180 -0.89 -13.68 12.18
N LEU A 181 -1.03 -12.46 12.70
CA LEU A 181 -0.20 -11.95 13.78
C LEU A 181 -0.36 -12.76 15.07
N ALA A 182 -1.60 -13.07 15.47
CA ALA A 182 -1.85 -13.92 16.64
C ALA A 182 -1.22 -15.31 16.47
N ALA A 183 -1.41 -15.94 15.31
CA ALA A 183 -0.81 -17.22 14.99
C ALA A 183 0.74 -17.19 15.03
N HIS A 184 1.37 -16.08 14.64
CA HIS A 184 2.82 -15.91 14.77
C HIS A 184 3.28 -15.89 16.24
N TYR A 185 2.52 -15.26 17.13
CA TYR A 185 2.85 -15.21 18.57
C TYR A 185 2.57 -16.54 19.28
N ASP A 186 1.55 -17.28 18.84
CA ASP A 186 1.17 -18.58 19.41
C ASP A 186 2.10 -19.74 18.96
N ARG A 187 3.02 -19.51 18.01
CA ARG A 187 3.99 -20.54 17.59
C ARG A 187 4.89 -20.95 18.78
N PRO A 188 4.91 -22.24 19.18
CA PRO A 188 5.72 -22.72 20.29
C PRO A 188 7.20 -22.41 20.07
N TRP A 189 7.90 -22.14 21.18
CA TRP A 189 9.28 -21.65 21.21
C TRP A 189 10.29 -22.54 20.45
N SER A 190 9.97 -23.81 20.19
CA SER A 190 10.83 -24.80 19.52
C SER A 190 11.03 -24.60 18.01
N HIS A 191 10.48 -23.54 17.39
CA HIS A 191 10.61 -23.27 15.95
C HIS A 191 11.11 -21.87 15.59
N ARG A 192 11.66 -21.11 16.56
CA ARG A 192 12.24 -19.78 16.31
C ARG A 192 13.78 -19.85 16.29
N ASP A 193 14.38 -20.64 15.41
CA ASP A 193 15.82 -20.57 15.15
C ASP A 193 16.09 -20.89 13.66
N ASN A 194 16.34 -19.84 12.87
CA ASN A 194 17.64 -19.53 12.27
C ASN A 194 17.57 -18.18 11.54
#